data_AF-A0A077Z8I1-F1
#
_entry.id   AF-A0A077Z8I1-F1
#
_cell.length_a   1.000
_cell.length_b   1.000
_cell.length_c   1.000
_cell.angle_alpha   90.00
_cell.angle_beta   90.00
_cell.angle_gamma   90.00
#
_symmetry.space_group_name_H-M   'P 1'
#
loop_
_entity.id
_entity.type
_entity.pdbx_description
1 polymer ?
#
loop_
_entity_poly.entity_id
_entity_poly.type
_entity_poly.pdbx_seq_one_letter_code
_entity_poly.pdbx_strand_id
1 'polypeptide(L)'
;MDPEDYCLTTLRSIMFACGDVLDPIPETLLLLKSALQHQLLRCVQAAERVSSRTASKCSGSISCLDLLTAIRVDDRLLERTIYSFALRDYAIATKRMTEETDADIDAYGCVQKESERRRVCVAAIGLFFPAGFTLNDLITSHRETTNSHQLKVYERCATLNEKQYKELSYARTVSFLGNNASVKNFYLWLTHVGLDEYLHGATQLSIELLATIAYGIAAAIMDIAISLPSPRMPNHPLKPEDMKEADCWEVVNELQELAVAIDNLKLYDDKEQLDDVSTDDLRMLRISAYLGLLLTNEALENRVECLEKAIDYLKHYLTIMKKFNIFNDPDISPLLIDDNPGIRDGRQEQQDSSQELMSEQERRAKRTENYSKLKCHLERLKMRPQLVLTEKKQREVCLDELRLYGFCVLDELALAKDVYSLLQIEQAIVEEQVILNELLKSLPNSPSVTSQYSDESLKVSDPKEKPDDAIN
;
A
#
# COMPACT_ATOMS: atom_id res chain seq x y z
N MET A 1 -27.83 -13.95 25.36
CA MET A 1 -26.57 -14.38 24.73
C MET A 1 -25.47 -13.93 25.66
N ASP A 2 -24.52 -14.81 25.94
CA ASP A 2 -23.34 -14.45 26.72
C ASP A 2 -22.51 -13.41 25.93
N PRO A 3 -21.93 -12.37 26.57
CA PRO A 3 -21.21 -11.30 25.85
C PRO A 3 -20.01 -11.82 25.05
N GLU A 4 -19.33 -12.85 25.54
CA GLU A 4 -18.20 -13.49 24.88
C GLU A 4 -18.65 -14.24 23.62
N ASP A 5 -19.70 -15.06 23.75
CA ASP A 5 -20.31 -15.79 22.63
C ASP A 5 -20.84 -14.86 21.53
N TYR A 6 -21.43 -13.72 21.91
CA TYR A 6 -21.86 -12.69 20.98
C TYR A 6 -20.68 -12.12 20.16
N CYS A 7 -19.56 -11.79 20.80
CA CYS A 7 -18.39 -11.25 20.12
C CYS A 7 -17.76 -12.28 19.18
N LEU A 8 -17.55 -13.51 19.66
CA LEU A 8 -16.95 -14.59 18.87
C LEU A 8 -17.81 -14.96 17.66
N THR A 9 -19.13 -15.01 17.83
CA THR A 9 -20.07 -15.27 16.73
C THR A 9 -20.01 -14.15 15.69
N THR A 10 -19.98 -12.89 16.14
CA THR A 10 -19.89 -11.73 15.24
C THR A 10 -18.56 -11.72 14.48
N LEU A 11 -17.44 -11.94 15.17
CA LEU A 11 -16.12 -12.00 14.57
C LEU A 11 -15.98 -13.13 13.56
N ARG A 12 -16.52 -14.33 13.86
CA ARG A 12 -16.56 -15.45 12.92
C ARG A 12 -17.23 -15.05 11.61
N SER A 13 -18.39 -14.39 11.67
CA SER A 13 -19.07 -13.89 10.47
C SER A 13 -18.26 -12.81 9.75
N ILE A 14 -17.60 -11.90 10.47
CA ILE A 14 -16.75 -10.87 9.86
C ILE A 14 -15.56 -11.52 9.14
N MET A 15 -14.89 -12.50 9.74
CA MET A 15 -13.78 -13.23 9.12
C MET A 15 -14.24 -13.92 7.84
N PHE A 16 -15.38 -14.62 7.88
CA PHE A 16 -15.96 -15.25 6.70
C PHE A 16 -16.33 -14.23 5.61
N ALA A 17 -16.92 -13.09 5.99
CA ALA A 17 -17.25 -12.00 5.07
C ALA A 17 -16.02 -11.35 4.43
N CYS A 18 -14.87 -11.39 5.11
CA CYS A 18 -13.58 -10.95 4.60
C CYS A 18 -12.84 -12.04 3.81
N GLY A 19 -13.41 -13.24 3.65
CA GLY A 19 -12.83 -14.29 2.79
C GLY A 19 -11.98 -15.33 3.53
N ASP A 20 -12.11 -15.44 4.85
CA ASP A 20 -11.69 -16.62 5.60
C ASP A 20 -12.67 -17.80 5.40
N VAL A 21 -12.42 -18.95 6.01
CA VAL A 21 -13.36 -20.08 6.08
C VAL A 21 -14.49 -19.81 7.07
N LEU A 22 -15.64 -20.47 6.88
CA LEU A 22 -16.84 -20.29 7.72
C LEU A 22 -16.56 -20.60 9.21
N ASP A 23 -15.75 -21.64 9.45
CA ASP A 23 -15.29 -22.06 10.76
C ASP A 23 -13.78 -21.81 10.87
N PRO A 24 -13.36 -20.59 11.21
CA PRO A 24 -11.95 -20.23 11.32
C PRO A 24 -11.30 -20.98 12.48
N ILE A 25 -9.97 -21.12 12.38
CA ILE A 25 -9.15 -21.71 13.43
C ILE A 25 -9.42 -20.98 14.76
N PRO A 26 -9.76 -21.67 15.86
CA PRO A 26 -10.13 -21.04 17.13
C PRO A 26 -9.08 -20.07 17.65
N GLU A 27 -7.80 -20.40 17.50
CA GLU A 27 -6.65 -19.59 17.91
C GLU A 27 -6.60 -18.26 17.14
N THR A 28 -6.87 -18.28 15.82
CA THR A 28 -6.93 -17.07 14.99
C THR A 28 -8.10 -16.17 15.38
N LEU A 29 -9.27 -16.77 15.66
CA LEU A 29 -10.44 -16.03 16.12
C LEU A 29 -10.19 -15.35 17.47
N LEU A 30 -9.54 -16.04 18.41
CA LEU A 30 -9.15 -15.48 19.71
C LEU A 30 -8.07 -14.38 19.57
N LEU A 31 -7.13 -14.54 18.64
CA LEU A 31 -6.12 -13.53 18.33
C LEU A 31 -6.77 -12.26 17.78
N LEU A 32 -7.67 -12.39 16.81
CA LEU A 32 -8.43 -11.26 16.25
C LEU A 32 -9.24 -10.55 17.34
N LYS A 33 -9.89 -11.31 18.23
CA LYS A 33 -10.62 -10.75 19.38
C LYS A 33 -9.70 -9.95 20.29
N SER A 34 -8.56 -10.51 20.69
CA SER A 34 -7.60 -9.84 21.56
C SER A 34 -7.05 -8.56 20.93
N ALA A 35 -6.67 -8.62 19.65
CA ALA A 35 -6.23 -7.47 18.88
C ALA A 35 -7.31 -6.38 18.81
N LEU A 36 -8.55 -6.75 18.52
CA LEU A 36 -9.69 -5.82 18.50
C LEU A 36 -9.90 -5.14 19.86
N GLN A 37 -9.90 -5.91 20.96
CA GLN A 37 -10.04 -5.36 22.31
C GLN A 37 -8.94 -4.35 22.62
N HIS A 38 -7.69 -4.68 22.30
CA HIS A 38 -6.56 -3.79 22.51
C HIS A 38 -6.68 -2.49 21.70
N GLN A 39 -7.07 -2.57 20.42
CA GLN A 39 -7.24 -1.40 19.58
C GLN A 39 -8.43 -0.53 20.00
N LEU A 40 -9.54 -1.14 20.42
CA LEU A 40 -10.69 -0.39 20.95
C LEU A 40 -10.34 0.33 22.25
N LEU A 41 -9.62 -0.31 23.18
CA LEU A 41 -9.14 0.35 24.38
C LEU A 41 -8.28 1.57 24.05
N ARG A 42 -7.33 1.43 23.14
CA ARG A 42 -6.49 2.54 22.68
C ARG A 42 -7.32 3.67 22.07
N CYS A 43 -8.29 3.33 21.22
CA CYS A 43 -9.20 4.29 20.60
C CYS A 43 -10.01 5.06 21.65
N VAL A 44 -10.62 4.36 22.61
CA VAL A 44 -11.46 4.97 23.65
C VAL A 44 -10.64 5.85 24.59
N GLN A 45 -9.45 5.41 25.00
CA GLN A 45 -8.53 6.23 25.79
C GLN A 45 -8.03 7.46 25.02
N ALA A 46 -7.76 7.33 23.72
CA ALA A 46 -7.41 8.46 22.88
C ALA A 46 -8.58 9.46 22.76
N ALA A 47 -9.81 8.96 22.61
CA ALA A 47 -11.01 9.79 22.55
C ALA A 47 -11.28 10.51 23.87
N GLU A 48 -11.08 9.85 25.02
CA GLU A 48 -11.16 10.47 26.34
C GLU A 48 -10.14 11.61 26.48
N ARG A 49 -8.88 11.39 26.06
CA ARG A 49 -7.85 12.44 26.06
C ARG A 49 -8.24 13.62 25.17
N VAL A 50 -8.88 13.38 24.01
CA VAL A 50 -9.40 14.46 23.16
C VAL A 50 -10.55 15.20 23.86
N SER A 51 -11.51 14.45 24.42
CA SER A 51 -12.68 14.99 25.10
C SER A 51 -12.29 15.87 26.29
N SER A 52 -11.29 15.45 27.08
CA SER A 52 -10.76 16.23 28.20
C SER A 52 -10.13 17.57 27.79
N ARG A 53 -9.66 17.70 26.53
CA ARG A 53 -9.07 18.94 25.99
C ARG A 53 -10.10 19.86 25.37
N THR A 54 -11.17 19.30 24.80
CA THR A 54 -12.26 20.06 24.14
C THR A 54 -13.36 20.47 25.12
N ALA A 55 -13.52 19.76 26.23
CA ALA A 55 -14.59 19.99 27.20
C ALA A 55 -14.35 21.23 28.07
N SER A 56 -14.87 22.38 27.62
CA SER A 56 -15.49 23.37 28.52
C SER A 56 -16.90 22.96 28.97
N LYS A 57 -17.39 21.78 28.54
CA LYS A 57 -18.73 21.25 28.83
C LYS A 57 -18.66 20.17 29.92
N CYS A 58 -19.40 20.39 31.01
CA CYS A 58 -19.48 19.57 32.23
C CYS A 58 -19.81 18.07 32.09
N SER A 59 -19.99 17.48 30.90
CA SER A 59 -20.17 16.04 30.79
C SER A 59 -18.90 15.41 30.26
N GLY A 60 -18.17 14.68 31.11
CA GLY A 60 -17.00 13.87 30.74
C GLY A 60 -17.33 12.68 29.83
N SER A 61 -18.34 12.83 28.97
CA SER A 61 -18.84 11.83 28.04
C SER A 61 -18.15 11.98 26.69
N ILE A 62 -17.58 10.89 26.17
CA ILE A 62 -16.94 10.84 24.86
C ILE A 62 -17.98 11.10 23.75
N SER A 63 -17.78 12.15 22.97
CA SER A 63 -18.65 12.46 21.81
C SER A 63 -18.23 11.68 20.56
N CYS A 64 -19.11 11.65 19.54
CA CYS A 64 -18.76 11.02 18.26
C CYS A 64 -17.55 11.68 17.58
N LEU A 65 -17.40 13.01 17.71
CA LEU A 65 -16.26 13.73 17.14
C LEU A 65 -14.97 13.41 17.89
N ASP A 66 -15.02 13.17 19.20
CA ASP A 66 -13.85 12.73 19.96
C ASP A 66 -13.37 11.34 19.48
N LEU A 67 -14.30 10.41 19.21
CA LEU A 67 -13.99 9.10 18.63
C LEU A 67 -13.36 9.20 17.23
N LEU A 68 -13.92 10.04 16.35
CA LEU A 68 -13.35 10.24 15.01
C LEU A 68 -11.97 10.92 15.08
N THR A 69 -11.79 11.85 16.01
CA THR A 69 -10.49 12.49 16.25
C THR A 69 -9.47 11.47 16.75
N ALA A 70 -9.88 10.48 17.55
CA ALA A 70 -9.01 9.44 18.07
C ALA A 70 -8.43 8.53 16.99
N ILE A 71 -9.19 8.26 15.93
CA ILE A 71 -8.77 7.39 14.82
C ILE A 71 -8.12 8.15 13.65
N ARG A 72 -8.03 9.49 13.71
CA ARG A 72 -7.54 10.35 12.60
C ARG A 72 -6.10 10.09 12.14
N VAL A 73 -5.33 9.30 12.89
CA VAL A 73 -3.96 8.92 12.52
C VAL A 73 -3.98 7.84 11.43
N ASP A 74 -5.08 7.11 11.31
CA ASP A 74 -5.32 6.11 10.26
C ASP A 74 -6.38 6.65 9.31
N ASP A 75 -5.93 7.31 8.24
CA ASP A 75 -6.81 7.93 7.23
C ASP A 75 -7.78 6.92 6.64
N ARG A 76 -7.31 5.69 6.37
CA ARG A 76 -8.13 4.63 5.77
C ARG A 76 -9.22 4.16 6.74
N LEU A 77 -8.91 4.00 8.02
CA LEU A 77 -9.91 3.66 9.04
C LEU A 77 -10.91 4.81 9.25
N LEU A 78 -10.44 6.06 9.26
CA LEU A 78 -11.29 7.25 9.40
C LEU A 78 -12.29 7.34 8.24
N GLU A 79 -11.82 7.30 7.01
CA GLU A 79 -12.64 7.35 5.80
C GLU A 79 -13.68 6.23 5.77
N ARG A 80 -13.23 4.99 6.02
CA ARG A 80 -14.10 3.81 6.06
C ARG A 80 -15.18 3.92 7.13
N THR A 81 -14.82 4.46 8.29
CA THR A 81 -15.75 4.65 9.41
C THR A 81 -16.81 5.69 9.05
N ILE A 82 -16.40 6.86 8.54
CA ILE A 82 -17.34 7.92 8.15
C ILE A 82 -18.28 7.42 7.03
N TYR A 83 -17.73 6.73 6.03
CA TYR A 83 -18.49 6.13 4.93
C TYR A 83 -19.55 5.14 5.45
N SER A 84 -19.10 4.14 6.23
CA SER A 84 -19.97 3.07 6.74
C SER A 84 -21.04 3.61 7.69
N PHE A 85 -20.69 4.63 8.47
CA PHE A 85 -21.62 5.31 9.36
C PHE A 85 -22.65 6.11 8.56
N ALA A 86 -22.24 6.91 7.58
CA ALA A 86 -23.14 7.70 6.74
C ALA A 86 -24.14 6.84 5.95
N LEU A 87 -23.69 5.72 5.36
CA LEU A 87 -24.56 4.85 4.56
C LEU A 87 -25.63 4.11 5.38
N ARG A 88 -25.46 4.03 6.70
CA ARG A 88 -26.43 3.34 7.56
C ARG A 88 -27.79 4.04 7.57
N ASP A 89 -27.84 5.36 7.42
CA ASP A 89 -29.11 6.09 7.25
C ASP A 89 -29.86 5.61 6.01
N TYR A 90 -29.15 5.45 4.89
CA TYR A 90 -29.71 4.94 3.65
C TYR A 90 -30.19 3.50 3.82
N ALA A 91 -29.39 2.62 4.44
CA ALA A 91 -29.79 1.24 4.68
C ALA A 91 -31.03 1.12 5.58
N ILE A 92 -31.14 1.93 6.64
CA ILE A 92 -32.32 1.96 7.52
C ILE A 92 -33.54 2.48 6.75
N ALA A 93 -33.38 3.54 5.95
CA ALA A 93 -34.46 4.10 5.14
C ALA A 93 -34.96 3.11 4.09
N THR A 94 -34.05 2.46 3.36
CA THR A 94 -34.40 1.42 2.36
C THR A 94 -35.10 0.24 3.02
N LYS A 95 -34.64 -0.21 4.20
CA LYS A 95 -35.27 -1.32 4.93
C LYS A 95 -36.71 -0.99 5.33
N ARG A 96 -36.98 0.24 5.80
CA ARG A 96 -38.34 0.70 6.11
C ARG A 96 -39.22 0.71 4.86
N MET A 97 -38.71 1.19 3.73
CA MET A 97 -39.47 1.18 2.47
C MET A 97 -39.79 -0.24 1.98
N THR A 98 -38.88 -1.21 2.17
CA THR A 98 -39.13 -2.61 1.80
C THR A 98 -40.07 -3.35 2.76
N GLU A 99 -40.19 -2.90 4.00
CA GLU A 99 -41.16 -3.43 4.97
C GLU A 99 -42.55 -2.81 4.79
N GLU A 100 -42.62 -1.58 4.30
CA GLU A 100 -43.87 -0.82 4.10
C GLU A 100 -44.48 -0.97 2.70
N THR A 101 -43.94 -1.83 1.81
CA THR A 101 -44.48 -2.07 0.46
C THR A 101 -45.90 -2.68 0.38
N ASP A 102 -46.63 -2.79 1.49
CA ASP A 102 -48.08 -3.06 1.51
C ASP A 102 -48.95 -1.81 1.85
N ALA A 103 -48.35 -0.62 1.96
CA ALA A 103 -49.11 0.61 2.14
C ALA A 103 -48.68 1.70 1.16
N ASP A 104 -49.64 2.17 0.36
CA ASP A 104 -49.54 3.37 -0.48
C ASP A 104 -48.89 4.53 0.30
N ILE A 105 -47.64 4.88 0.01
CA ILE A 105 -47.01 6.08 0.56
C ILE A 105 -46.36 6.86 -0.58
N ASP A 106 -46.96 8.03 -0.81
CA ASP A 106 -46.58 9.08 -1.73
C ASP A 106 -45.07 9.28 -1.81
N ALA A 107 -44.54 8.94 -2.99
CA ALA A 107 -43.23 9.36 -3.43
C ALA A 107 -43.13 10.90 -3.31
N TYR A 108 -41.98 11.37 -2.83
CA TYR A 108 -41.51 12.78 -2.78
C TYR A 108 -41.75 13.63 -1.51
N GLY A 109 -42.33 13.09 -0.43
CA GLY A 109 -42.55 13.86 0.82
C GLY A 109 -41.39 13.91 1.84
N CYS A 110 -40.31 13.14 1.66
CA CYS A 110 -39.28 12.96 2.70
C CYS A 110 -38.21 14.08 2.65
N VAL A 111 -38.60 15.34 2.86
CA VAL A 111 -37.68 16.39 3.33
C VAL A 111 -37.46 16.18 4.83
N GLN A 112 -36.97 15.00 5.22
CA GLN A 112 -36.78 14.67 6.63
C GLN A 112 -35.47 15.25 7.13
N LYS A 113 -35.61 16.23 8.03
CA LYS A 113 -34.65 16.70 9.05
C LYS A 113 -33.34 15.91 9.05
N GLU A 114 -32.24 16.59 8.74
CA GLU A 114 -30.90 15.99 8.67
C GLU A 114 -30.62 15.12 9.91
N SER A 115 -30.38 13.83 9.69
CA SER A 115 -30.15 12.87 10.77
C SER A 115 -28.98 13.34 11.64
N GLU A 116 -29.02 13.03 12.94
CA GLU A 116 -27.89 13.33 13.84
C GLU A 116 -26.59 12.69 13.34
N ARG A 117 -26.70 11.50 12.76
CA ARG A 117 -25.61 10.77 12.11
C ARG A 117 -24.99 11.54 10.96
N ARG A 118 -25.81 12.05 10.03
CA ARG A 118 -25.36 12.86 8.89
C ARG A 118 -24.68 14.15 9.37
N ARG A 119 -25.23 14.82 10.39
CA ARG A 119 -24.59 16.01 10.99
C ARG A 119 -23.20 15.71 11.54
N VAL A 120 -23.01 14.57 12.22
CA VAL A 120 -21.68 14.12 12.69
C VAL A 120 -20.73 13.89 11.51
N CYS A 121 -21.18 13.19 10.46
CA CYS A 121 -20.33 12.95 9.28
C CYS A 121 -19.94 14.25 8.57
N VAL A 122 -20.87 15.18 8.36
CA VAL A 122 -20.60 16.49 7.74
C VAL A 122 -19.63 17.30 8.59
N ALA A 123 -19.81 17.32 9.91
CA ALA A 123 -18.88 17.99 10.82
C ALA A 123 -17.48 17.36 10.79
N ALA A 124 -17.39 16.03 10.73
CA ALA A 124 -16.12 15.32 10.62
C ALA A 124 -15.40 15.62 9.30
N ILE A 125 -16.14 15.65 8.18
CA ILE A 125 -15.59 16.04 6.88
C ILE A 125 -14.97 17.45 6.95
N GLY A 126 -15.70 18.41 7.50
CA GLY A 126 -15.20 19.79 7.63
C GLY A 126 -14.02 19.95 8.60
N LEU A 127 -13.77 18.98 9.48
CA LEU A 127 -12.66 19.01 10.44
C LEU A 127 -11.40 18.30 9.93
N PHE A 128 -11.55 17.19 9.19
CA PHE A 128 -10.43 16.31 8.85
C PHE A 128 -10.02 16.39 7.38
N PHE A 129 -10.85 16.93 6.50
CA PHE A 129 -10.59 16.93 5.05
C PHE A 129 -10.37 18.35 4.52
N PRO A 130 -9.70 18.48 3.36
CA PRO A 130 -9.46 19.78 2.74
C PRO A 130 -10.75 20.58 2.51
N ALA A 131 -10.63 21.90 2.57
CA ALA A 131 -11.76 22.79 2.31
C ALA A 131 -12.37 22.52 0.91
N GLY A 132 -13.69 22.32 0.88
CA GLY A 132 -14.43 21.98 -0.34
C GLY A 132 -14.67 20.48 -0.55
N PHE A 133 -14.00 19.60 0.21
CA PHE A 133 -14.27 18.17 0.19
C PHE A 133 -15.65 17.87 0.81
N THR A 134 -16.45 17.07 0.12
CA THR A 134 -17.82 16.74 0.54
C THR A 134 -17.97 15.28 0.93
N LEU A 135 -19.06 14.97 1.64
CA LEU A 135 -19.41 13.58 1.95
C LEU A 135 -19.61 12.73 0.68
N ASN A 136 -20.02 13.33 -0.44
CA ASN A 136 -20.18 12.63 -1.71
C ASN A 136 -18.82 12.27 -2.33
N ASP A 137 -17.81 13.14 -2.18
CA ASP A 137 -16.44 12.87 -2.64
C ASP A 137 -15.85 11.69 -1.86
N LEU A 138 -16.07 11.66 -0.53
CA LEU A 138 -15.71 10.51 0.32
C LEU A 138 -16.39 9.22 -0.15
N ILE A 139 -17.71 9.28 -0.38
CA ILE A 139 -18.49 8.10 -0.83
C ILE A 139 -17.98 7.57 -2.18
N THR A 140 -17.57 8.46 -3.08
CA THR A 140 -17.04 8.10 -4.39
C THR A 140 -15.66 7.45 -4.27
N SER A 141 -14.73 8.09 -3.56
CA SER A 141 -13.37 7.57 -3.29
C SER A 141 -13.42 6.19 -2.64
N HIS A 142 -14.23 6.05 -1.58
CA HIS A 142 -14.28 4.79 -0.82
C HIS A 142 -14.94 3.63 -1.57
N ARG A 143 -15.77 3.92 -2.58
CA ARG A 143 -16.38 2.88 -3.42
C ARG A 143 -15.32 2.16 -4.24
N GLU A 144 -14.30 2.86 -4.72
CA GLU A 144 -13.21 2.29 -5.50
C GLU A 144 -12.32 1.37 -4.66
N THR A 145 -11.95 1.80 -3.46
CA THR A 145 -11.15 0.98 -2.52
C THR A 145 -11.91 -0.25 -2.04
N THR A 146 -13.20 -0.11 -1.74
CA THR A 146 -14.06 -1.22 -1.32
C THR A 146 -14.22 -2.25 -2.43
N ASN A 147 -14.35 -1.83 -3.68
CA ASN A 147 -14.46 -2.74 -4.83
C ASN A 147 -13.23 -3.64 -4.97
N SER A 148 -12.02 -3.12 -4.73
CA SER A 148 -10.78 -3.91 -4.78
C SER A 148 -10.74 -5.02 -3.72
N HIS A 149 -11.11 -4.69 -2.47
CA HIS A 149 -11.22 -5.69 -1.41
C HIS A 149 -12.30 -6.73 -1.72
N GLN A 150 -13.48 -6.28 -2.18
CA GLN A 150 -14.55 -7.20 -2.56
C GLN A 150 -14.15 -8.14 -3.69
N LEU A 151 -13.33 -7.69 -4.65
CA LEU A 151 -12.82 -8.53 -5.74
C LEU A 151 -12.02 -9.73 -5.20
N LYS A 152 -11.08 -9.49 -4.26
CA LYS A 152 -10.29 -10.55 -3.62
C LYS A 152 -11.18 -11.59 -2.92
N VAL A 153 -12.25 -11.14 -2.26
CA VAL A 153 -13.23 -12.03 -1.65
C VAL A 153 -14.00 -12.80 -2.73
N TYR A 154 -14.49 -12.13 -3.78
CA TYR A 154 -15.22 -12.76 -4.88
C TYR A 154 -14.42 -13.85 -5.58
N GLU A 155 -13.11 -13.66 -5.77
CA GLU A 155 -12.21 -14.66 -6.36
C GLU A 155 -12.19 -15.96 -5.54
N ARG A 156 -12.11 -15.87 -4.21
CA ARG A 156 -12.18 -17.04 -3.32
C ARG A 156 -13.57 -17.67 -3.30
N CYS A 157 -14.61 -16.88 -3.57
CA CYS A 157 -15.99 -17.34 -3.55
C CYS A 157 -16.46 -18.00 -4.85
N ALA A 158 -15.65 -17.98 -5.92
CA ALA A 158 -16.00 -18.54 -7.22
C ALA A 158 -16.33 -20.06 -7.19
N THR A 159 -15.85 -20.77 -6.17
CA THR A 159 -16.08 -22.21 -5.99
C THR A 159 -17.18 -22.54 -4.97
N LEU A 160 -17.84 -21.53 -4.37
CA LEU A 160 -18.87 -21.77 -3.37
C LEU A 160 -20.13 -22.36 -4.01
N ASN A 161 -20.75 -23.32 -3.32
CA ASN A 161 -22.08 -23.78 -3.67
C ASN A 161 -23.15 -22.75 -3.24
N GLU A 162 -24.39 -22.95 -3.69
CA GLU A 162 -25.50 -22.04 -3.39
C GLU A 162 -25.72 -21.81 -1.88
N LYS A 163 -25.56 -22.85 -1.07
CA LYS A 163 -25.73 -22.77 0.38
C LYS A 163 -24.64 -21.88 1.00
N GLN A 164 -23.39 -22.12 0.66
CA GLN A 164 -22.24 -21.34 1.14
C GLN A 164 -22.33 -19.88 0.67
N TYR A 165 -22.82 -19.65 -0.55
CA TYR A 165 -23.02 -18.29 -1.06
C TYR A 165 -24.09 -17.52 -0.25
N LYS A 166 -25.19 -18.18 0.15
CA LYS A 166 -26.20 -17.59 1.04
C LYS A 166 -25.63 -17.25 2.42
N GLU A 167 -24.83 -18.16 2.99
CA GLU A 167 -24.13 -17.94 4.26
C GLU A 167 -23.15 -16.76 4.17
N LEU A 168 -22.41 -16.66 3.06
CA LEU A 168 -21.48 -15.54 2.82
C LEU A 168 -22.23 -14.22 2.67
N SER A 169 -23.32 -14.22 1.89
CA SER A 169 -24.17 -13.04 1.69
C SER A 169 -24.71 -12.55 3.03
N TYR A 170 -25.19 -13.46 3.88
CA TYR A 170 -25.59 -13.15 5.24
C TYR A 170 -24.43 -12.58 6.08
N ALA A 171 -23.27 -13.24 6.06
CA ALA A 171 -22.10 -12.81 6.81
C ALA A 171 -21.64 -11.38 6.45
N ARG A 172 -21.75 -10.97 5.19
CA ARG A 172 -21.45 -9.60 4.73
C ARG A 172 -22.39 -8.54 5.28
N THR A 173 -23.58 -8.92 5.75
CA THR A 173 -24.53 -8.02 6.42
C THR A 173 -24.33 -7.96 7.93
N VAL A 174 -23.51 -8.85 8.50
CA VAL A 174 -23.26 -8.90 9.94
C VAL A 174 -22.45 -7.70 10.37
N SER A 175 -22.87 -7.08 11.48
CA SER A 175 -22.14 -6.04 12.18
C SER A 175 -22.27 -6.26 13.68
N PHE A 176 -21.45 -5.57 14.48
CA PHE A 176 -21.63 -5.56 15.93
C PHE A 176 -22.99 -4.98 16.35
N LEU A 177 -23.64 -4.20 15.50
CA LEU A 177 -24.97 -3.68 15.80
C LEU A 177 -26.04 -4.70 15.41
N GLY A 178 -26.98 -4.93 16.31
CA GLY A 178 -28.12 -5.79 16.04
C GLY A 178 -29.09 -5.16 15.05
N ASN A 179 -30.15 -5.91 14.76
CA ASN A 179 -31.29 -5.38 13.99
C ASN A 179 -31.76 -4.05 14.58
N ASN A 180 -32.09 -3.10 13.69
CA ASN A 180 -32.58 -1.76 14.05
C ASN A 180 -31.58 -0.93 14.88
N ALA A 181 -30.28 -1.13 14.65
CA ALA A 181 -29.18 -0.42 15.33
C ALA A 181 -29.16 -0.62 16.85
N SER A 182 -29.69 -1.75 17.34
CA SER A 182 -29.59 -2.08 18.76
C SER A 182 -28.12 -2.22 19.18
N VAL A 183 -27.70 -1.33 20.08
CA VAL A 183 -26.35 -1.29 20.67
C VAL A 183 -26.20 -2.21 21.88
N LYS A 184 -27.30 -2.78 22.39
CA LYS A 184 -27.33 -3.43 23.72
C LYS A 184 -26.27 -4.52 23.89
N ASN A 185 -26.18 -5.45 22.93
CA ASN A 185 -25.24 -6.56 23.02
C ASN A 185 -23.79 -6.09 22.90
N PHE A 186 -23.54 -5.13 22.00
CA PHE A 186 -22.22 -4.53 21.84
C PHE A 186 -21.79 -3.79 23.11
N TYR A 187 -22.68 -2.99 23.69
CA TYR A 187 -22.44 -2.29 24.95
C TYR A 187 -22.14 -3.28 26.10
N LEU A 188 -22.94 -4.34 26.23
CA LEU A 188 -22.69 -5.39 27.23
C LEU A 188 -21.32 -6.04 27.04
N TRP A 189 -20.90 -6.29 25.80
CA TRP A 189 -19.56 -6.80 25.52
C TRP A 189 -18.47 -5.77 25.88
N LEU A 190 -18.65 -4.49 25.55
CA LEU A 190 -17.71 -3.43 25.94
C LEU A 190 -17.55 -3.36 27.47
N THR A 191 -18.64 -3.48 28.23
CA THR A 191 -18.57 -3.55 29.69
C THR A 191 -17.87 -4.82 30.19
N HIS A 192 -18.09 -5.95 29.52
CA HIS A 192 -17.44 -7.21 29.88
C HIS A 192 -15.92 -7.17 29.69
N VAL A 193 -15.43 -6.43 28.69
CA VAL A 193 -13.98 -6.28 28.43
C VAL A 193 -13.34 -5.15 29.26
N GLY A 194 -14.07 -4.51 30.16
CA GLY A 194 -13.55 -3.47 31.07
C GLY A 194 -13.46 -2.07 30.44
N LEU A 195 -14.31 -1.75 29.47
CA LEU A 195 -14.41 -0.39 28.91
C LEU A 195 -15.52 0.45 29.54
N ASP A 196 -16.22 -0.07 30.56
CA ASP A 196 -17.33 0.61 31.21
C ASP A 196 -16.94 1.94 31.87
N GLU A 197 -15.74 2.01 32.45
CA GLU A 197 -15.21 3.22 33.09
C GLU A 197 -15.13 4.42 32.12
N TYR A 198 -14.81 4.17 30.85
CA TYR A 198 -14.65 5.21 29.83
C TYR A 198 -15.95 5.59 29.12
N LEU A 199 -16.96 4.73 29.20
CA LEU A 199 -18.21 4.87 28.44
C LEU A 199 -19.34 5.50 29.27
N HIS A 200 -19.02 6.06 30.44
CA HIS A 200 -19.99 6.73 31.29
C HIS A 200 -20.65 7.92 30.57
N GLY A 201 -21.96 7.87 30.38
CA GLY A 201 -22.71 8.90 29.67
C GLY A 201 -22.56 8.87 28.13
N ALA A 202 -21.94 7.83 27.56
CA ALA A 202 -21.86 7.67 26.12
C ALA A 202 -23.27 7.58 25.50
N THR A 203 -23.49 8.36 24.44
CA THR A 203 -24.79 8.35 23.74
C THR A 203 -24.94 7.06 22.92
N GLN A 204 -26.19 6.67 22.61
CA GLN A 204 -26.43 5.56 21.69
C GLN A 204 -25.68 5.75 20.36
N LEU A 205 -25.66 6.97 19.81
CA LEU A 205 -24.97 7.29 18.56
C LEU A 205 -23.45 7.09 18.68
N SER A 206 -22.85 7.41 19.82
CA SER A 206 -21.43 7.18 20.11
C SER A 206 -21.10 5.69 20.19
N ILE A 207 -21.96 4.89 20.82
CA ILE A 207 -21.78 3.43 20.86
C ILE A 207 -21.96 2.81 19.48
N GLU A 208 -22.90 3.31 18.68
CA GLU A 208 -23.08 2.88 17.29
C GLU A 208 -21.86 3.19 16.43
N LEU A 209 -21.28 4.38 16.61
CA LEU A 209 -20.04 4.76 15.94
C LEU A 209 -18.89 3.85 16.39
N LEU A 210 -18.76 3.58 17.68
CA LEU A 210 -17.73 2.68 18.21
C LEU A 210 -17.87 1.25 17.66
N ALA A 211 -19.10 0.78 17.44
CA ALA A 211 -19.36 -0.49 16.77
C ALA A 211 -18.93 -0.49 15.29
N THR A 212 -19.08 0.65 14.63
CA THR A 212 -18.62 0.86 13.24
C THR A 212 -17.08 0.87 13.18
N ILE A 213 -16.43 1.52 14.14
CA ILE A 213 -14.97 1.52 14.31
C ILE A 213 -14.47 0.09 14.58
N ALA A 214 -15.13 -0.65 15.48
CA ALA A 214 -14.78 -2.04 15.79
C ALA A 214 -14.81 -2.94 14.55
N TYR A 215 -15.84 -2.80 13.71
CA TYR A 215 -15.91 -3.50 12.43
C TYR A 215 -14.77 -3.08 11.49
N GLY A 216 -14.49 -1.77 11.40
CA GLY A 216 -13.39 -1.23 10.59
C GLY A 216 -12.03 -1.79 11.00
N ILE A 217 -11.73 -1.84 12.31
CA ILE A 217 -10.51 -2.43 12.87
C ILE A 217 -10.42 -3.92 12.53
N ALA A 218 -11.47 -4.69 12.79
CA ALA A 218 -11.48 -6.13 12.51
C ALA A 218 -11.22 -6.40 11.03
N ALA A 219 -11.88 -5.64 10.14
CA ALA A 219 -11.69 -5.78 8.71
C ALA A 219 -10.29 -5.32 8.25
N ALA A 220 -9.72 -4.28 8.84
CA ALA A 220 -8.34 -3.85 8.54
C ALA A 220 -7.31 -4.91 8.93
N ILE A 221 -7.50 -5.57 10.08
CA ILE A 221 -6.65 -6.70 10.50
C ILE A 221 -6.79 -7.87 9.50
N MET A 222 -8.00 -8.16 9.04
CA MET A 222 -8.22 -9.18 8.01
C MET A 222 -7.59 -8.80 6.66
N ASP A 223 -7.69 -7.54 6.25
CA ASP A 223 -7.05 -7.01 5.03
C ASP A 223 -5.54 -7.26 5.07
N ILE A 224 -4.90 -6.99 6.22
CA ILE A 224 -3.48 -7.27 6.44
C ILE A 224 -3.25 -8.77 6.37
N ALA A 225 -3.97 -9.59 7.13
CA ALA A 225 -3.78 -11.03 7.19
C ALA A 225 -3.95 -11.73 5.82
N ILE A 226 -4.85 -11.21 4.98
CA ILE A 226 -5.08 -11.73 3.61
C ILE A 226 -4.00 -11.24 2.64
N SER A 227 -3.45 -10.06 2.89
CA SER A 227 -2.36 -9.50 2.08
C SER A 227 -1.00 -10.08 2.46
N LEU A 228 -0.87 -10.66 3.66
CA LEU A 228 0.32 -11.41 4.05
C LEU A 228 0.51 -12.58 3.08
N PRO A 229 1.72 -12.74 2.51
CA PRO A 229 2.00 -13.86 1.63
C PRO A 229 1.76 -15.17 2.40
N SER A 230 0.92 -16.04 1.84
CA SER A 230 0.79 -17.41 2.34
C SER A 230 2.20 -18.02 2.38
N PRO A 231 2.56 -18.82 3.41
CA PRO A 231 3.91 -19.42 3.53
C PRO A 231 4.25 -20.41 2.39
N ARG A 232 3.39 -20.51 1.36
CA ARG A 232 3.78 -20.98 0.04
C ARG A 232 4.24 -19.78 -0.76
N MET A 233 5.54 -19.49 -0.65
CA MET A 233 6.39 -18.60 -1.47
C MET A 233 5.61 -17.66 -2.41
N PRO A 234 5.75 -16.32 -2.28
CA PRO A 234 4.96 -15.40 -3.07
C PRO A 234 5.14 -15.70 -4.57
N ASN A 235 4.03 -15.86 -5.29
CA ASN A 235 4.02 -16.07 -6.74
C ASN A 235 3.74 -14.75 -7.48
N HIS A 236 4.07 -13.62 -6.84
CA HIS A 236 4.03 -12.29 -7.41
C HIS A 236 5.17 -11.46 -6.79
N PRO A 237 5.88 -10.62 -7.56
CA PRO A 237 6.87 -9.72 -6.99
C PRO A 237 6.18 -8.89 -5.92
N LEU A 238 6.61 -9.05 -4.67
CA LEU A 238 6.18 -8.19 -3.58
C LEU A 238 6.62 -6.77 -3.94
N LYS A 239 5.72 -5.81 -3.82
CA LYS A 239 6.10 -4.41 -3.88
C LYS A 239 6.81 -4.08 -2.56
N PRO A 240 8.08 -3.66 -2.57
CA PRO A 240 8.81 -3.39 -1.34
C PRO A 240 8.18 -2.28 -0.49
N GLU A 241 7.43 -1.39 -1.14
CA GLU A 241 6.72 -0.23 -0.57
C GLU A 241 5.82 -0.56 0.64
N ASP A 242 5.37 -1.80 0.79
CA ASP A 242 4.42 -2.22 1.83
C ASP A 242 5.08 -2.79 3.11
N MET A 243 6.41 -2.98 3.15
CA MET A 243 7.12 -3.63 4.27
C MET A 243 7.80 -2.62 5.22
N LYS A 244 7.71 -2.87 6.54
CA LYS A 244 8.50 -2.14 7.54
C LYS A 244 9.97 -2.56 7.44
N GLU A 245 10.88 -1.62 7.69
CA GLU A 245 12.33 -1.83 7.55
C GLU A 245 12.86 -3.06 8.32
N ALA A 246 12.43 -3.25 9.57
CA ALA A 246 12.87 -4.38 10.39
C ALA A 246 12.44 -5.74 9.80
N ASP A 247 11.21 -5.84 9.30
CA ASP A 247 10.69 -7.06 8.67
C ASP A 247 11.40 -7.32 7.32
N CYS A 248 11.81 -6.25 6.62
CA CYS A 248 12.58 -6.35 5.38
C CYS A 248 13.96 -6.97 5.62
N TRP A 249 14.70 -6.50 6.63
CA TRP A 249 16.04 -7.02 6.94
C TRP A 249 16.06 -8.49 7.39
N GLU A 250 15.06 -8.93 8.16
CA GLU A 250 14.93 -10.34 8.55
C GLU A 250 14.81 -11.24 7.31
N VAL A 251 13.91 -10.88 6.39
CA VAL A 251 13.72 -11.61 5.12
C VAL A 251 14.95 -11.55 4.23
N VAL A 252 15.62 -10.39 4.14
CA VAL A 252 16.87 -10.24 3.38
C VAL A 252 17.94 -11.19 3.90
N ASN A 253 18.14 -11.28 5.22
CA ASN A 253 19.16 -12.14 5.81
C ASN A 253 18.88 -13.63 5.53
N GLU A 254 17.64 -14.09 5.72
CA GLU A 254 17.25 -15.48 5.43
C GLU A 254 17.45 -15.81 3.94
N LEU A 255 17.06 -14.91 3.05
CA LEU A 255 17.21 -15.10 1.62
C LEU A 255 18.69 -15.07 1.18
N GLN A 256 19.55 -14.25 1.82
CA GLN A 256 20.99 -14.23 1.55
C GLN A 256 21.65 -15.56 1.94
N GLU A 257 21.29 -16.13 3.08
CA GLU A 257 21.76 -17.46 3.48
C GLU A 257 21.34 -18.54 2.47
N LEU A 258 20.09 -18.47 2.00
CA LEU A 258 19.59 -19.36 0.95
C LEU A 258 20.32 -19.17 -0.39
N ALA A 259 20.61 -17.93 -0.79
CA ALA A 259 21.35 -17.63 -2.01
C ALA A 259 22.77 -18.22 -1.95
N VAL A 260 23.47 -18.05 -0.82
CA VAL A 260 24.80 -18.66 -0.60
C VAL A 260 24.71 -20.19 -0.64
N ALA A 261 23.67 -20.79 -0.05
CA ALA A 261 23.46 -22.23 -0.11
C ALA A 261 23.26 -22.72 -1.56
N ILE A 262 22.49 -21.99 -2.37
CA ILE A 262 22.26 -22.30 -3.80
C ILE A 262 23.55 -22.20 -4.61
N ASP A 263 24.35 -21.15 -4.41
CA ASP A 263 25.64 -20.99 -5.08
C ASP A 263 26.61 -22.12 -4.74
N ASN A 264 26.61 -22.58 -3.47
CA ASN A 264 27.41 -23.72 -3.03
C ASN A 264 26.98 -25.04 -3.67
N LEU A 265 25.69 -25.19 -3.99
CA LEU A 265 25.17 -26.35 -4.72
C LEU A 265 25.54 -26.33 -6.21
N LYS A 266 26.00 -25.18 -6.74
CA LYS A 266 26.40 -25.01 -8.14
C LYS A 266 25.32 -25.41 -9.16
N LEU A 267 24.05 -25.25 -8.78
CA LEU A 267 22.89 -25.67 -9.57
C LEU A 267 22.82 -25.00 -10.96
N TYR A 268 23.49 -23.86 -11.12
CA TYR A 268 23.45 -23.05 -12.34
C TYR A 268 24.85 -22.77 -12.91
N ASP A 269 25.83 -23.64 -12.64
CA ASP A 269 27.21 -23.53 -13.15
C ASP A 269 27.26 -23.66 -14.68
N ASP A 270 28.34 -23.24 -15.33
CA ASP A 270 28.48 -23.13 -16.81
C ASP A 270 28.36 -24.43 -17.59
N LYS A 271 28.33 -25.55 -16.88
CA LYS A 271 28.20 -26.90 -17.44
C LYS A 271 26.78 -27.43 -17.42
N GLU A 272 25.90 -26.84 -16.62
CA GLU A 272 24.51 -27.30 -16.46
C GLU A 272 23.67 -26.88 -17.67
N GLN A 273 22.84 -27.81 -18.17
CA GLN A 273 21.80 -27.47 -19.15
C GLN A 273 20.47 -27.26 -18.43
N LEU A 274 19.61 -26.43 -19.02
CA LEU A 274 18.31 -26.13 -18.43
C LEU A 274 17.51 -27.40 -18.12
N ASP A 275 17.56 -28.38 -19.03
CA ASP A 275 16.82 -29.65 -18.92
C ASP A 275 17.29 -30.56 -17.79
N ASP A 276 18.52 -30.37 -17.28
CA ASP A 276 19.07 -31.12 -16.15
C ASP A 276 18.64 -30.54 -14.80
N VAL A 277 18.20 -29.27 -14.77
CA VAL A 277 17.74 -28.59 -13.55
C VAL A 277 16.28 -28.98 -13.25
N SER A 278 16.03 -29.49 -12.05
CA SER A 278 14.68 -29.87 -11.63
C SER A 278 13.73 -28.66 -11.57
N THR A 279 12.42 -28.88 -11.67
CA THR A 279 11.45 -27.79 -11.62
C THR A 279 11.48 -27.06 -10.27
N ASP A 280 11.76 -27.77 -9.17
CA ASP A 280 11.86 -27.16 -7.85
C ASP A 280 13.16 -26.36 -7.69
N ASP A 281 14.27 -26.81 -8.26
CA ASP A 281 15.51 -26.05 -8.30
C ASP A 281 15.37 -24.81 -9.19
N LEU A 282 14.65 -24.87 -10.31
CA LEU A 282 14.35 -23.68 -11.11
C LEU A 282 13.56 -22.63 -10.33
N ARG A 283 12.68 -23.04 -9.42
CA ARG A 283 11.92 -22.09 -8.58
C ARG A 283 12.84 -21.30 -7.65
N MET A 284 13.99 -21.85 -7.27
CA MET A 284 14.96 -21.21 -6.40
C MET A 284 15.67 -20.02 -7.08
N LEU A 285 15.70 -19.96 -8.42
CA LEU A 285 16.23 -18.79 -9.16
C LEU A 285 15.54 -17.49 -8.77
N ARG A 286 14.29 -17.55 -8.29
CA ARG A 286 13.54 -16.37 -7.83
C ARG A 286 14.20 -15.70 -6.63
N ILE A 287 15.02 -16.39 -5.84
CA ILE A 287 15.65 -15.84 -4.63
C ILE A 287 16.53 -14.64 -4.98
N SER A 288 17.38 -14.73 -6.02
CA SER A 288 18.22 -13.60 -6.43
C SER A 288 17.38 -12.42 -6.92
N ALA A 289 16.31 -12.69 -7.68
CA ALA A 289 15.38 -11.63 -8.07
C ALA A 289 14.73 -10.96 -6.85
N TYR A 290 14.24 -11.76 -5.89
CA TYR A 290 13.62 -11.25 -4.67
C TYR A 290 14.57 -10.43 -3.81
N LEU A 291 15.78 -10.92 -3.58
CA LEU A 291 16.81 -10.19 -2.85
C LEU A 291 17.09 -8.84 -3.50
N GLY A 292 17.27 -8.83 -4.81
CA GLY A 292 17.46 -7.61 -5.57
C GLY A 292 16.32 -6.62 -5.36
N LEU A 293 15.08 -7.06 -5.58
CA LEU A 293 13.89 -6.21 -5.44
C LEU A 293 13.67 -5.72 -3.99
N LEU A 294 13.98 -6.53 -2.97
CA LEU A 294 13.85 -6.10 -1.57
C LEU A 294 14.90 -5.06 -1.20
N LEU A 295 16.13 -5.21 -1.68
CA LEU A 295 17.22 -4.28 -1.44
C LEU A 295 17.06 -2.95 -2.20
N THR A 296 16.20 -2.88 -3.23
CA THR A 296 15.80 -1.61 -3.85
C THR A 296 14.74 -0.84 -3.05
N ASN A 297 14.30 -1.31 -1.88
CA ASN A 297 13.38 -0.56 -1.02
C ASN A 297 13.98 0.77 -0.49
N GLU A 298 13.27 1.87 -0.73
CA GLU A 298 13.67 3.23 -0.28
C GLU A 298 13.74 3.38 1.25
N ALA A 299 13.05 2.52 1.99
CA ALA A 299 12.99 2.59 3.45
C ALA A 299 14.25 2.08 4.16
N LEU A 300 15.21 1.46 3.44
CA LEU A 300 16.41 0.88 4.05
C LEU A 300 17.47 1.95 4.34
N GLU A 301 18.03 1.93 5.56
CA GLU A 301 19.25 2.67 5.90
C GLU A 301 20.44 2.22 5.02
N ASN A 302 21.44 3.10 4.83
CA ASN A 302 22.61 2.87 3.97
C ASN A 302 22.25 2.54 2.51
N ARG A 303 21.39 3.38 1.92
CA ARG A 303 20.83 3.23 0.57
C ARG A 303 21.84 2.85 -0.52
N VAL A 304 23.03 3.45 -0.51
CA VAL A 304 24.08 3.19 -1.51
C VAL A 304 24.56 1.74 -1.46
N GLU A 305 24.86 1.22 -0.27
CA GLU A 305 25.30 -0.18 -0.08
C GLU A 305 24.18 -1.17 -0.42
N CYS A 306 22.93 -0.84 -0.04
CA CYS A 306 21.77 -1.67 -0.39
C CYS A 306 21.57 -1.74 -1.91
N LEU A 307 21.66 -0.60 -2.61
CA LEU A 307 21.54 -0.55 -4.07
C LEU A 307 22.67 -1.27 -4.78
N GLU A 308 23.91 -1.19 -4.28
CA GLU A 308 25.05 -1.94 -4.83
C GLU A 308 24.76 -3.46 -4.80
N LYS A 309 24.37 -3.98 -3.63
CA LYS A 309 23.97 -5.39 -3.48
C LYS A 309 22.75 -5.73 -4.33
N ALA A 310 21.76 -4.84 -4.40
CA ALA A 310 20.58 -5.03 -5.23
C ALA A 310 20.96 -5.23 -6.70
N ILE A 311 21.81 -4.34 -7.23
CA ILE A 311 22.32 -4.40 -8.60
C ILE A 311 23.01 -5.74 -8.86
N ASP A 312 23.83 -6.23 -7.93
CA ASP A 312 24.51 -7.52 -8.08
C ASP A 312 23.55 -8.70 -8.16
N TYR A 313 22.55 -8.76 -7.26
CA TYR A 313 21.56 -9.84 -7.28
C TYR A 313 20.66 -9.80 -8.51
N LEU A 314 20.25 -8.61 -8.97
CA LEU A 314 19.45 -8.42 -10.18
C LEU A 314 20.24 -8.79 -11.44
N LYS A 315 21.52 -8.37 -11.53
CA LYS A 315 22.44 -8.78 -12.62
C LYS A 315 22.64 -10.28 -12.64
N HIS A 316 22.88 -10.89 -11.48
CA HIS A 316 23.08 -12.33 -11.37
C HIS A 316 21.85 -13.10 -11.87
N TYR A 317 20.64 -12.67 -11.46
CA TYR A 317 19.39 -13.24 -11.96
C TYR A 317 19.29 -13.16 -13.50
N LEU A 318 19.43 -11.97 -14.09
CA LEU A 318 19.34 -11.79 -15.54
C LEU A 318 20.43 -12.55 -16.29
N THR A 319 21.63 -12.67 -15.72
CA THR A 319 22.73 -13.44 -16.30
C THR A 319 22.34 -14.91 -16.45
N ILE A 320 21.80 -15.53 -15.38
CA ILE A 320 21.36 -16.92 -15.44
C ILE A 320 20.17 -17.10 -16.39
N MET A 321 19.21 -16.17 -16.36
CA MET A 321 18.03 -16.21 -17.21
C MET A 321 18.38 -16.15 -18.71
N LYS A 322 19.36 -15.31 -19.07
CA LYS A 322 19.89 -15.20 -20.44
C LYS A 322 20.67 -16.45 -20.83
N LYS A 323 21.52 -16.99 -19.93
CA LYS A 323 22.29 -18.23 -20.15
C LYS A 323 21.38 -19.42 -20.48
N PHE A 324 20.33 -19.63 -19.71
CA PHE A 324 19.36 -20.71 -19.95
C PHE A 324 18.33 -20.37 -21.04
N ASN A 325 18.47 -19.23 -21.73
CA ASN A 325 17.57 -18.79 -22.79
C ASN A 325 16.09 -18.71 -22.31
N ILE A 326 15.88 -18.47 -21.01
CA ILE A 326 14.55 -18.36 -20.42
C ILE A 326 13.97 -16.98 -20.73
N PHE A 327 14.80 -15.94 -20.62
CA PHE A 327 14.46 -14.54 -20.88
C PHE A 327 15.62 -13.83 -21.60
N ASN A 328 15.37 -13.30 -22.80
CA ASN A 328 16.39 -12.70 -23.68
C ASN A 328 15.90 -11.38 -24.27
N ASP A 329 15.50 -10.44 -23.41
CA ASP A 329 15.24 -9.07 -23.86
C ASP A 329 16.57 -8.46 -24.35
N PRO A 330 16.59 -7.77 -25.51
CA PRO A 330 17.81 -7.15 -26.05
C PRO A 330 18.47 -6.19 -25.05
N ASP A 331 17.68 -5.58 -24.17
CA ASP A 331 18.12 -4.54 -23.25
C ASP A 331 18.83 -5.09 -22.01
N ILE A 332 18.83 -6.41 -21.83
CA ILE A 332 19.62 -7.07 -20.78
C ILE A 332 21.11 -6.80 -21.01
N SER A 333 21.58 -6.90 -22.27
CA SER A 333 23.02 -6.88 -22.55
C SER A 333 23.70 -5.56 -22.15
N PRO A 334 23.14 -4.38 -22.46
CA PRO A 334 23.65 -3.11 -21.96
C PRO A 334 23.65 -3.01 -20.42
N LEU A 335 22.61 -3.53 -19.75
CA LEU A 335 22.48 -3.43 -18.30
C LEU A 335 23.43 -4.34 -17.53
N LEU A 336 23.89 -5.44 -18.14
CA LEU A 336 24.86 -6.36 -17.53
C LEU A 336 26.32 -5.88 -17.62
N ILE A 337 26.61 -4.85 -18.42
CA ILE A 337 27.95 -4.26 -18.47
C ILE A 337 28.14 -3.39 -17.23
N ASP A 338 29.27 -3.55 -16.55
CA ASP A 338 29.69 -2.64 -15.49
C ASP A 338 30.10 -1.31 -16.13
N ASP A 339 29.31 -0.27 -15.90
CA ASP A 339 29.62 1.07 -16.36
C ASP A 339 30.86 1.57 -15.59
N ASN A 340 32.02 1.46 -16.24
CA ASN A 340 33.21 2.16 -15.78
C ASN A 340 32.93 3.67 -15.97
N PRO A 341 32.97 4.53 -14.93
CA PRO A 341 32.64 5.95 -15.05
C PRO A 341 33.65 6.77 -15.87
N GLY A 342 34.53 6.12 -16.64
CA GLY A 342 35.46 6.74 -17.56
C GLY A 342 34.79 7.15 -18.88
N ILE A 343 34.30 8.40 -18.93
CA ILE A 343 34.28 9.24 -20.13
C ILE A 343 33.50 8.62 -21.31
N ARG A 344 32.16 8.75 -21.31
CA ARG A 344 31.44 8.85 -22.59
C ARG A 344 31.81 10.19 -23.23
N ASP A 345 32.73 10.14 -24.18
CA ASP A 345 33.15 11.29 -24.97
C ASP A 345 31.94 11.80 -25.77
N GLY A 346 31.34 12.90 -25.32
CA GLY A 346 30.05 13.43 -25.78
C GLY A 346 30.03 14.04 -27.18
N ARG A 347 30.75 13.47 -28.16
CA ARG A 347 30.86 14.03 -29.52
C ARG A 347 30.32 13.16 -30.65
N GLN A 348 29.68 12.02 -30.38
CA GLN A 348 29.17 11.18 -31.48
C GLN A 348 27.68 10.76 -31.45
N GLU A 349 26.84 11.31 -30.56
CA GLU A 349 25.43 10.86 -30.45
C GLU A 349 24.38 11.82 -31.06
N GLN A 350 24.76 12.89 -31.77
CA GLN A 350 23.75 13.86 -32.25
C GLN A 350 23.07 13.54 -33.61
N GLN A 351 23.45 12.49 -34.34
CA GLN A 351 22.85 12.22 -35.66
C GLN A 351 22.01 10.94 -35.81
N ASP A 352 22.15 9.93 -34.93
CA ASP A 352 21.31 8.72 -34.98
C ASP A 352 20.21 8.67 -33.89
N SER A 353 20.14 9.70 -33.05
CA SER A 353 19.26 9.77 -31.87
C SER A 353 17.78 9.54 -32.17
N SER A 354 17.24 10.00 -33.31
CA SER A 354 15.80 9.86 -33.60
C SER A 354 15.40 8.43 -33.96
N GLN A 355 16.18 7.73 -34.79
CA GLN A 355 15.88 6.34 -35.15
C GLN A 355 16.09 5.39 -33.97
N GLU A 356 17.13 5.61 -33.19
CA GLU A 356 17.43 4.79 -32.01
C GLU A 356 16.36 4.97 -30.92
N LEU A 357 15.89 6.20 -30.69
CA LEU A 357 14.84 6.49 -29.73
C LEU A 357 13.48 5.92 -30.15
N MET A 358 13.16 5.94 -31.45
CA MET A 358 11.97 5.24 -31.97
C MET A 358 12.09 3.72 -31.78
N SER A 359 13.27 3.14 -32.01
CA SER A 359 13.52 1.71 -31.80
C SER A 359 13.44 1.31 -30.32
N GLU A 360 13.94 2.15 -29.42
CA GLU A 360 13.82 1.98 -27.97
C GLU A 360 12.36 2.02 -27.51
N GLN A 361 11.58 2.99 -27.99
CA GLN A 361 10.15 3.07 -27.69
C GLN A 361 9.39 1.83 -28.17
N GLU A 362 9.69 1.35 -29.38
CA GLU A 362 9.10 0.13 -29.93
C GLU A 362 9.48 -1.11 -29.09
N ARG A 363 10.75 -1.21 -28.66
CA ARG A 363 11.21 -2.26 -27.74
C ARG A 363 10.46 -2.25 -26.41
N ARG A 364 10.30 -1.08 -25.78
CA ARG A 364 9.54 -0.92 -24.52
C ARG A 364 8.04 -1.21 -24.67
N ALA A 365 7.44 -0.80 -25.78
CA ALA A 365 6.04 -1.10 -26.07
C ALA A 365 5.83 -2.63 -26.21
N LYS A 366 6.72 -3.29 -26.97
CA LYS A 366 6.72 -4.75 -27.13
C LYS A 366 6.97 -5.48 -25.81
N ARG A 367 7.86 -4.95 -24.95
CA ARG A 367 8.10 -5.48 -23.60
C ARG A 367 6.82 -5.44 -22.76
N THR A 368 6.18 -4.28 -22.68
CA THR A 368 4.93 -4.08 -21.94
C THR A 368 3.82 -5.02 -22.44
N GLU A 369 3.72 -5.20 -23.75
CA GLU A 369 2.77 -6.13 -24.36
C GLU A 369 3.07 -7.59 -23.96
N ASN A 370 4.34 -8.01 -24.06
CA ASN A 370 4.76 -9.36 -23.69
C ASN A 370 4.54 -9.64 -22.20
N TYR A 371 4.91 -8.68 -21.33
CA TYR A 371 4.65 -8.73 -19.90
C TYR A 371 3.15 -8.92 -19.62
N SER A 372 2.30 -8.11 -20.26
CA SER A 372 0.84 -8.17 -20.07
C SER A 372 0.26 -9.51 -20.54
N LYS A 373 0.71 -10.01 -21.70
CA LYS A 373 0.30 -11.32 -22.23
C LYS A 373 0.69 -12.45 -21.29
N LEU A 374 1.91 -12.43 -20.77
CA LEU A 374 2.46 -13.43 -19.86
C LEU A 374 1.74 -13.40 -18.51
N LYS A 375 1.53 -12.20 -17.95
CA LYS A 375 0.76 -12.01 -16.72
C LYS A 375 -0.66 -12.56 -16.86
N CYS A 376 -1.35 -12.20 -17.94
CA CYS A 376 -2.69 -12.71 -18.24
C CYS A 376 -2.70 -14.24 -18.47
N HIS A 377 -1.63 -14.81 -19.04
CA HIS A 377 -1.49 -16.26 -19.19
C HIS A 377 -1.37 -16.96 -17.83
N LEU A 378 -0.48 -16.49 -16.96
CA LEU A 378 -0.30 -17.02 -15.61
C LEU A 378 -1.56 -16.88 -14.76
N GLU A 379 -2.26 -15.74 -14.84
CA GLU A 379 -3.56 -15.55 -14.19
C GLU A 379 -4.60 -16.56 -14.68
N ARG A 380 -4.67 -16.83 -15.99
CA ARG A 380 -5.57 -17.86 -16.54
C ARG A 380 -5.24 -19.27 -16.05
N LEU A 381 -3.96 -19.60 -15.87
CA LEU A 381 -3.53 -20.88 -15.32
C LEU A 381 -3.85 -20.99 -13.81
N LYS A 382 -3.70 -19.89 -13.06
CA LYS A 382 -4.11 -19.82 -11.64
C LYS A 382 -5.61 -20.06 -11.47
N MET A 383 -6.45 -19.55 -12.38
CA MET A 383 -7.90 -19.76 -12.37
C MET A 383 -8.32 -21.20 -12.71
N ARG A 384 -7.40 -22.03 -13.23
CA ARG A 384 -7.69 -23.40 -13.66
C ARG A 384 -6.58 -24.35 -13.19
N PRO A 385 -6.39 -24.55 -11.87
CA PRO A 385 -5.30 -25.33 -11.31
C PRO A 385 -5.28 -26.78 -11.83
N GLN A 386 -6.44 -27.34 -12.19
CA GLN A 386 -6.57 -28.65 -12.84
C GLN A 386 -5.85 -28.74 -14.20
N LEU A 387 -5.51 -27.61 -14.83
CA LEU A 387 -4.71 -27.61 -16.04
C LEU A 387 -3.24 -27.89 -15.74
N VAL A 388 -2.75 -27.66 -14.52
CA VAL A 388 -1.33 -27.75 -14.12
C VAL A 388 -1.04 -29.05 -13.33
N LEU A 389 -1.66 -30.16 -13.76
CA LEU A 389 -1.51 -31.46 -13.10
C LEU A 389 -0.27 -32.24 -13.52
N THR A 390 0.27 -31.97 -14.72
CA THR A 390 1.45 -32.66 -15.23
C THR A 390 2.72 -31.88 -14.90
N GLU A 391 3.80 -32.59 -14.57
CA GLU A 391 5.12 -32.01 -14.29
C GLU A 391 5.58 -31.08 -15.43
N LYS A 392 5.38 -31.49 -16.68
CA LYS A 392 5.68 -30.66 -17.86
C LYS A 392 5.00 -29.28 -17.82
N LYS A 393 3.74 -29.23 -17.40
CA LYS A 393 2.99 -27.97 -17.29
C LYS A 393 3.38 -27.17 -16.05
N GLN A 394 3.73 -27.84 -14.96
CA GLN A 394 4.29 -27.17 -13.78
C GLN A 394 5.62 -26.48 -14.12
N ARG A 395 6.47 -27.15 -14.92
CA ARG A 395 7.71 -26.59 -15.45
C ARG A 395 7.46 -25.41 -16.38
N GLU A 396 6.49 -25.50 -17.28
CA GLU A 396 6.08 -24.40 -18.15
C GLU A 396 5.63 -23.17 -17.34
N VAL A 397 4.75 -23.37 -16.34
CA VAL A 397 4.34 -22.31 -15.40
C VAL A 397 5.54 -21.71 -14.67
N CYS A 398 6.46 -22.54 -14.17
CA CYS A 398 7.66 -22.06 -13.49
C CYS A 398 8.52 -21.18 -14.41
N LEU A 399 8.74 -21.60 -15.66
CA LEU A 399 9.51 -20.81 -16.63
C LEU A 399 8.81 -19.50 -16.98
N ASP A 400 7.48 -19.50 -17.08
CA ASP A 400 6.69 -18.29 -17.30
C ASP A 400 6.74 -17.34 -16.10
N GLU A 401 6.69 -17.86 -14.87
CA GLU A 401 6.90 -17.06 -13.66
C GLU A 401 8.29 -16.43 -13.65
N LEU A 402 9.34 -17.20 -13.97
CA LEU A 402 10.70 -16.67 -14.07
C LEU A 402 10.82 -15.59 -15.16
N ARG A 403 10.15 -15.75 -16.31
CA ARG A 403 10.08 -14.71 -17.35
C ARG A 403 9.39 -13.45 -16.84
N LEU A 404 8.33 -13.59 -16.06
CA LEU A 404 7.63 -12.45 -15.46
C LEU A 404 8.55 -11.67 -14.52
N TYR A 405 9.32 -12.37 -13.69
CA TYR A 405 10.39 -11.77 -12.89
C TYR A 405 11.47 -11.13 -13.76
N GLY A 406 11.82 -11.73 -14.90
CA GLY A 406 12.77 -11.17 -15.86
C GLY A 406 12.39 -9.76 -16.31
N PHE A 407 11.12 -9.51 -16.62
CA PHE A 407 10.64 -8.17 -16.94
C PHE A 407 10.76 -7.20 -15.77
N CYS A 408 10.30 -7.59 -14.57
CA CYS A 408 10.38 -6.73 -13.38
C CYS A 408 11.82 -6.39 -12.99
N VAL A 409 12.70 -7.40 -12.97
CA VAL A 409 14.12 -7.25 -12.64
C VAL A 409 14.83 -6.38 -13.67
N LEU A 410 14.47 -6.47 -14.95
CA LEU A 410 15.07 -5.64 -15.99
C LEU A 410 14.79 -4.15 -15.77
N ASP A 411 13.52 -3.80 -15.55
CA ASP A 411 13.11 -2.43 -15.32
C ASP A 411 13.68 -1.91 -13.98
N GLU A 412 13.64 -2.74 -12.93
CA GLU A 412 14.19 -2.38 -11.61
C GLU A 412 15.72 -2.22 -11.64
N LEU A 413 16.45 -3.06 -12.37
CA LEU A 413 17.91 -2.95 -12.49
C LEU A 413 18.31 -1.63 -13.16
N ALA A 414 17.57 -1.21 -14.19
CA ALA A 414 17.81 0.07 -14.84
C ALA A 414 17.60 1.24 -13.85
N LEU A 415 16.48 1.23 -13.13
CA LEU A 415 16.18 2.23 -12.10
C LEU A 415 17.22 2.22 -10.96
N ALA A 416 17.61 1.04 -10.47
CA ALA A 416 18.58 0.89 -9.40
C ALA A 416 19.96 1.45 -9.81
N LYS A 417 20.40 1.19 -11.04
CA LYS A 417 21.64 1.77 -11.60
C LYS A 417 21.56 3.29 -11.67
N ASP A 418 20.46 3.83 -12.19
CA ASP A 418 20.26 5.29 -12.31
C ASP A 418 20.29 5.95 -10.92
N VAL A 419 19.53 5.42 -9.96
CA VAL A 419 19.48 5.93 -8.59
C VAL A 419 20.84 5.80 -7.89
N TYR A 420 21.53 4.68 -8.04
CA TYR A 420 22.87 4.48 -7.49
C TYR A 420 23.86 5.52 -8.03
N SER A 421 23.83 5.78 -9.35
CA SER A 421 24.69 6.79 -9.97
C SER A 421 24.41 8.21 -9.44
N LEU A 422 23.13 8.56 -9.24
CA LEU A 422 22.72 9.86 -8.69
C LEU A 422 23.19 10.02 -7.24
N LEU A 423 23.05 8.98 -6.41
CA LEU A 423 23.51 9.01 -5.02
C LEU A 423 25.04 9.08 -4.92
N GLN A 424 25.78 8.43 -5.81
CA GLN A 424 27.24 8.57 -5.88
C GLN A 424 27.66 10.01 -6.22
N ILE A 425 26.97 10.65 -7.16
CA ILE A 425 27.21 12.06 -7.51
C ILE A 425 26.89 12.96 -6.31
N GLU A 426 25.77 12.74 -5.63
CA GLU A 426 25.37 13.49 -4.44
C GLU A 426 26.43 13.36 -3.33
N GLN A 427 26.89 12.13 -3.06
CA GLN A 427 27.94 11.87 -2.08
C GLN A 427 29.25 12.59 -2.44
N ALA A 428 29.66 12.56 -3.71
CA ALA A 428 30.85 13.27 -4.18
C ALA A 428 30.74 14.80 -4.02
N ILE A 429 29.55 15.38 -4.29
CA ILE A 429 29.29 16.82 -4.09
C ILE A 429 29.38 17.18 -2.60
N VAL A 430 28.83 16.34 -1.72
CA VAL A 430 28.90 16.56 -0.26
C VAL A 430 30.35 16.51 0.22
N GLU A 431 31.13 15.53 -0.24
CA GLU A 431 32.56 15.43 0.07
C GLU A 431 33.34 16.67 -0.42
N GLU A 432 33.08 17.15 -1.64
CA GLU A 432 33.69 18.37 -2.18
C GLU A 432 33.32 19.61 -1.35
N GLN A 433 32.06 19.72 -0.91
CA GLN A 433 31.62 20.81 -0.03
C GLN A 433 32.28 20.76 1.35
N VAL A 434 32.49 19.57 1.91
CA VAL A 434 33.23 19.41 3.18
C VAL A 434 34.66 19.88 3.02
N ILE A 435 35.35 19.46 1.94
CA ILE A 435 36.71 19.89 1.61
C ILE A 435 36.77 21.42 1.44
N LEU A 436 35.82 22.01 0.70
CA LEU A 436 35.76 23.46 0.50
C LEU A 436 35.56 24.22 1.81
N ASN A 437 34.72 23.71 2.71
CA ASN A 437 34.49 24.29 4.03
C ASN A 437 35.71 24.18 4.95
N GLU A 438 36.47 23.08 4.88
CA GLU A 438 37.73 22.93 5.60
C GLU A 438 38.82 23.87 5.05
N LEU A 439 38.89 24.04 3.73
CA LEU A 439 39.78 25.03 3.09
C LEU A 439 39.40 26.46 3.49
N LEU A 440 38.11 26.81 3.53
CA LEU A 440 37.61 28.10 4.02
C LEU A 440 37.96 28.36 5.49
N LYS A 441 37.96 27.34 6.34
CA LYS A 441 38.36 27.46 7.75
C LYS A 441 39.87 27.57 7.94
N SER A 442 40.67 27.03 7.02
CA SER A 442 42.13 27.09 7.07
C SER A 442 42.72 28.35 6.42
N LEU A 443 41.91 29.10 5.65
CA LEU A 443 42.29 30.42 5.15
C LEU A 443 42.62 31.34 6.33
N PRO A 444 43.86 31.86 6.44
CA PRO A 444 44.26 32.69 7.56
C PRO A 444 43.37 33.94 7.60
N ASN A 445 42.78 34.20 8.77
CA ASN A 445 41.99 35.40 9.07
C ASN A 445 42.64 36.63 8.41
N SER A 446 42.09 37.08 7.28
CA SER A 446 42.57 38.29 6.65
C SER A 446 42.29 39.43 7.63
N PRO A 447 43.30 40.27 7.94
CA PRO A 447 43.15 41.26 8.98
C PRO A 447 42.11 42.27 8.51
N SER A 448 41.18 42.56 9.41
CA SER A 448 40.19 43.63 9.38
C SER A 448 40.67 44.85 8.58
N VAL A 449 40.32 44.90 7.30
CA VAL A 449 40.30 46.17 6.55
C VAL A 449 38.98 46.84 6.91
N THR A 450 38.94 47.33 8.15
CA THR A 450 38.03 48.39 8.53
C THR A 450 38.53 49.66 7.88
N SER A 451 37.63 50.37 7.22
CA SER A 451 37.76 51.77 6.78
C SER A 451 38.31 51.99 5.37
N GLN A 452 37.44 52.64 4.59
CA GLN A 452 37.70 53.57 3.47
C GLN A 452 37.33 53.06 2.08
N TYR A 453 36.03 52.88 1.82
CA TYR A 453 35.47 53.31 0.53
C TYR A 453 34.09 53.93 0.79
N SER A 454 34.14 55.23 1.07
CA SER A 454 33.02 56.15 1.09
C SER A 454 32.37 56.23 -0.30
N ASP A 455 31.13 55.76 -0.37
CA ASP A 455 29.96 56.54 -0.78
C ASP A 455 30.24 57.68 -1.79
N GLU A 456 30.40 57.33 -3.07
CA GLU A 456 30.23 58.29 -4.15
C GLU A 456 29.36 57.69 -5.28
N SER A 457 28.16 58.26 -5.39
CA SER A 457 27.65 58.74 -6.68
C SER A 457 27.08 57.72 -7.67
N LEU A 458 26.01 57.01 -7.29
CA LEU A 458 25.03 56.50 -8.26
C LEU A 458 23.99 57.59 -8.57
N LYS A 459 24.37 58.51 -9.47
CA LYS A 459 23.46 59.46 -10.10
C LYS A 459 22.47 58.72 -10.99
N VAL A 460 21.21 58.75 -10.58
CA VAL A 460 20.03 58.40 -11.36
C VAL A 460 19.98 59.32 -12.59
N SER A 461 20.19 58.75 -13.77
CA SER A 461 19.96 59.42 -15.05
C SER A 461 18.60 59.01 -15.60
N ASP A 462 17.65 59.95 -15.56
CA ASP A 462 16.34 59.84 -16.22
C ASP A 462 16.50 59.58 -17.74
N PRO A 463 15.88 58.53 -18.29
CA PRO A 463 15.75 58.36 -19.73
C PRO A 463 14.57 59.20 -20.24
N LYS A 464 14.93 60.22 -21.02
CA LYS A 464 14.05 61.14 -21.74
C LYS A 464 13.09 60.42 -22.70
N GLU A 465 11.85 60.90 -22.62
CA GLU A 465 10.84 61.13 -23.66
C GLU A 465 11.03 60.50 -25.06
N LYS A 466 10.03 59.66 -25.38
CA LYS A 466 9.30 59.50 -26.64
C LYS A 466 9.76 60.32 -27.86
N PRO A 467 9.94 59.65 -29.00
CA PRO A 467 9.58 60.17 -30.30
C PRO A 467 8.21 59.59 -30.73
N ASP A 468 7.23 60.48 -30.84
CA ASP A 468 6.04 60.26 -31.66
C ASP A 468 6.46 60.37 -33.12
N ASP A 469 6.54 59.25 -33.84
CA ASP A 469 6.55 59.26 -35.30
C ASP A 469 5.38 58.45 -35.81
N ALA A 470 4.42 59.21 -36.30
CA ALA A 470 3.22 58.77 -36.98
C ALA A 470 3.52 58.41 -38.44
N ILE A 471 2.55 57.69 -39.04
CA ILE A 471 2.30 57.56 -40.49
C ILE A 471 3.06 56.41 -41.19
N ASN A 472 2.49 55.20 -41.16
CA ASN A 472 1.70 54.62 -42.26
C ASN A 472 1.09 53.27 -41.87
#